data_AF-A0A3Q1I577-F1
#
_entry.id   AF-A0A3Q1I577-F1
#
_cell.length_a   1.000
_cell.length_b   1.000
_cell.length_c   1.000
_cell.angle_alpha   90.00
_cell.angle_beta   90.00
_cell.angle_gamma   90.00
#
_symmetry.space_group_name_H-M   'P 1'
#
loop_
_entity.id
_entity.type
_entity.pdbx_description
1 polymer ?
#
loop_
_entity_poly.entity_id
_entity_poly.type
_entity_poly.pdbx_seq_one_letter_code
_entity_poly.pdbx_strand_id
1 'polypeptide(L)'
;MSACKHISTSLMQLLLDPELRQVSMGALQQLNADVQECEGFARAGPVAGFQGDTLLLAFSDLRQLLDLFTQWDWSTYLADYGKPTCKYLRVNPHTALALLEKMRETSRKNNVFAQFRKTDRDRQKLIDTVIKQLRNLIAQHHA
;
A
#
# COMPACT_ATOMS: atom_id res chain seq x y z
N MET A 1 -6.88 11.41 -19.15
CA MET A 1 -5.73 11.25 -18.23
C MET A 1 -5.91 11.96 -16.89
N SER A 2 -6.27 13.26 -16.85
CA SER A 2 -6.37 14.03 -15.60
C SER A 2 -7.34 13.44 -14.57
N ALA A 3 -8.52 12.97 -14.99
CA ALA A 3 -9.51 12.36 -14.11
C ALA A 3 -8.99 11.08 -13.41
N CYS A 4 -8.46 10.10 -14.16
CA CYS A 4 -7.88 8.88 -13.58
C CYS A 4 -6.75 9.18 -12.60
N LYS A 5 -5.86 10.13 -12.95
CA LYS A 5 -4.79 10.57 -12.07
C LYS A 5 -5.34 11.22 -10.80
N HIS A 6 -6.37 12.05 -10.92
CA HIS A 6 -7.03 12.67 -9.77
C HIS A 6 -7.61 11.61 -8.85
N ILE A 7 -8.38 10.65 -9.38
CA ILE A 7 -8.94 9.53 -8.60
C ILE A 7 -7.84 8.79 -7.85
N SER A 8 -6.80 8.31 -8.54
CA SER A 8 -5.70 7.58 -7.89
C SER A 8 -5.00 8.42 -6.80
N THR A 9 -4.81 9.72 -7.05
CA THR A 9 -4.17 10.62 -6.08
C THR A 9 -5.06 10.83 -4.86
N SER A 10 -6.36 11.04 -5.05
CA SER A 10 -7.33 11.22 -3.96
C SER A 10 -7.44 9.96 -3.10
N LEU A 11 -7.45 8.77 -3.70
CA LEU A 11 -7.46 7.51 -2.96
C LEU A 11 -6.18 7.30 -2.14
N MET A 12 -5.01 7.61 -2.72
CA MET A 12 -3.74 7.59 -2.01
C MET A 12 -3.73 8.59 -0.84
N GLN A 13 -4.22 9.81 -1.06
CA GLN A 13 -4.30 10.84 -0.03
C GLN A 13 -5.25 10.44 1.09
N LEU A 14 -6.40 9.83 0.78
CA LEU A 14 -7.33 9.31 1.78
C LEU A 14 -6.65 8.28 2.71
N LEU A 15 -5.86 7.36 2.15
CA LEU A 15 -5.11 6.38 2.93
C LEU A 15 -4.03 7.00 3.82
N LEU A 16 -3.39 8.06 3.33
CA LEU A 16 -2.26 8.70 4.00
C LEU A 16 -2.67 9.89 4.86
N ASP A 17 -3.96 10.22 4.88
CA ASP A 17 -4.51 11.36 5.62
C ASP A 17 -4.07 11.28 7.09
N PRO A 18 -3.40 12.32 7.65
CA PRO A 18 -2.98 12.35 9.05
C PRO A 18 -4.12 12.10 10.05
N GLU A 19 -5.35 12.50 9.72
CA GLU A 19 -6.53 12.28 10.56
C GLU A 19 -6.99 10.82 10.54
N LEU A 20 -6.66 10.06 9.48
CA LEU A 20 -6.90 8.61 9.42
C LEU A 20 -5.88 7.85 10.27
N ARG A 21 -6.18 7.68 11.56
CA ARG A 21 -5.24 7.03 12.50
C ARG A 21 -5.11 5.52 12.28
N GLN A 22 -6.14 4.88 11.73
CA GLN A 22 -6.26 3.42 11.72
C GLN A 22 -6.79 2.91 10.40
N VAL A 23 -6.19 1.83 9.90
CA VAL A 23 -6.62 1.15 8.67
C VAL A 23 -6.59 -0.35 8.90
N SER A 24 -7.73 -1.01 8.72
CA SER A 24 -7.81 -2.47 8.81
C SER A 24 -7.38 -3.11 7.49
N MET A 25 -7.00 -4.39 7.54
CA MET A 25 -6.73 -5.15 6.30
C MET A 25 -7.97 -5.25 5.42
N GLY A 26 -9.17 -5.37 6.02
CA GLY A 26 -10.42 -5.40 5.25
C GLY A 26 -10.67 -4.09 4.49
N ALA A 27 -10.34 -2.94 5.08
CA ALA A 27 -10.43 -1.64 4.39
C ALA A 27 -9.48 -1.56 3.20
N LEU A 28 -8.23 -2.06 3.35
CA LEU A 28 -7.28 -2.13 2.22
C LEU A 28 -7.74 -3.09 1.12
N GLN A 29 -8.34 -4.23 1.48
CA GLN A 29 -8.91 -5.17 0.52
C GLN A 29 -10.07 -4.57 -0.25
N GLN A 30 -10.94 -3.80 0.42
CA GLN A 30 -12.04 -3.10 -0.25
C GLN A 30 -11.51 -2.03 -1.21
N LEU A 31 -10.57 -1.19 -0.75
CA LEU A 31 -9.95 -0.21 -1.63
C LEU A 31 -9.23 -0.86 -2.82
N ASN A 32 -8.61 -2.03 -2.61
CA ASN A 32 -8.01 -2.80 -3.69
C ASN A 32 -9.03 -3.22 -4.76
N ALA A 33 -10.21 -3.67 -4.35
CA ALA A 33 -11.31 -3.96 -5.27
C ALA A 33 -11.79 -2.69 -5.99
N ASP A 34 -11.96 -1.57 -5.28
CA ASP A 34 -12.39 -0.31 -5.89
C ASP A 34 -11.39 0.19 -6.96
N VAL A 35 -10.08 0.04 -6.71
CA VAL A 35 -9.05 0.38 -7.70
C VAL A 35 -9.06 -0.61 -8.88
N GLN A 36 -9.36 -1.89 -8.67
CA GLN A 36 -9.52 -2.85 -9.77
C GLN A 36 -10.67 -2.46 -10.71
N GLU A 37 -11.78 -1.97 -10.17
CA GLU A 37 -12.89 -1.45 -10.98
C GLU A 37 -12.48 -0.18 -11.75
N CYS A 38 -11.74 0.73 -11.12
CA CYS A 38 -11.20 1.91 -11.80
C CYS A 38 -10.25 1.55 -12.96
N GLU A 39 -9.41 0.53 -12.77
CA GLU A 39 -8.53 -0.01 -13.80
C GLU A 39 -9.33 -0.72 -14.90
N GLY A 40 -10.40 -1.44 -14.54
CA GLY A 40 -11.35 -2.03 -15.48
C GLY A 40 -11.95 -0.97 -16.41
N PHE A 41 -12.46 0.12 -15.84
CA PHE A 41 -12.94 1.27 -16.59
C PHE A 41 -11.87 1.88 -17.49
N ALA A 42 -10.66 2.11 -16.97
CA ALA A 42 -9.56 2.68 -17.75
C ALA A 42 -9.17 1.79 -18.95
N ARG A 43 -9.22 0.46 -18.78
CA ARG A 43 -8.91 -0.53 -19.84
C ARG A 43 -9.99 -0.61 -20.91
N ALA A 44 -11.24 -0.25 -20.59
CA ALA A 44 -12.36 -0.28 -21.54
C ALA A 44 -12.26 0.77 -22.67
N GLY A 45 -11.19 1.58 -22.70
CA GLY A 45 -10.99 2.63 -23.71
C GLY A 45 -12.05 3.75 -23.63
N PRO A 46 -12.29 4.36 -22.46
CA PRO A 46 -13.38 5.31 -22.27
C PRO A 46 -13.19 6.63 -23.03
N VAL A 47 -11.99 6.88 -23.56
CA VAL A 47 -11.65 8.10 -24.30
C VAL A 47 -10.95 7.72 -25.60
N ALA A 48 -11.51 8.12 -26.74
CA ALA A 48 -10.93 7.90 -28.04
C ALA A 48 -9.53 8.54 -28.16
N GLY A 49 -8.62 7.89 -28.87
CA GLY A 49 -7.26 8.40 -29.13
C GLY A 49 -6.23 8.13 -28.02
N PHE A 50 -6.60 7.47 -26.92
CA PHE A 50 -5.64 6.95 -25.93
C PHE A 50 -5.23 5.52 -26.29
N GLN A 51 -3.93 5.19 -26.16
CA GLN A 51 -3.49 3.80 -26.19
C GLN A 51 -4.06 3.08 -24.96
N GLY A 52 -4.54 1.84 -25.13
CA GLY A 52 -5.38 1.13 -24.15
C GLY A 52 -4.86 1.12 -22.71
N ASP A 53 -3.53 1.09 -22.52
CA ASP A 53 -2.92 1.01 -21.19
C ASP A 53 -2.44 2.37 -20.65
N THR A 54 -2.51 3.45 -21.43
CA THR A 54 -2.01 4.76 -20.97
C THR A 54 -2.77 5.26 -19.74
N LEU A 55 -4.09 5.02 -19.67
CA LEU A 55 -4.88 5.41 -18.50
C LEU A 55 -4.57 4.55 -17.27
N LEU A 56 -4.10 3.30 -17.44
CA LEU A 56 -3.68 2.43 -16.34
C LEU A 56 -2.43 2.95 -15.62
N LEU A 57 -1.57 3.69 -16.34
CA LEU A 57 -0.38 4.32 -15.74
C LEU A 57 -0.75 5.28 -14.61
N ALA A 58 -1.97 5.84 -14.61
CA ALA A 58 -2.45 6.73 -13.56
C ALA A 58 -2.59 6.02 -12.20
N PHE A 59 -2.78 4.70 -12.19
CA PHE A 59 -3.00 3.90 -10.98
C PHE A 59 -1.77 3.14 -10.51
N SER A 60 -0.67 3.14 -11.28
CA SER A 60 0.47 2.24 -11.05
C SER A 60 1.11 2.36 -9.66
N ASP A 61 1.20 3.58 -9.11
CA ASP A 61 1.79 3.81 -7.79
C ASP A 61 0.88 3.24 -6.68
N LEU A 62 -0.43 3.52 -6.77
CA LEU A 62 -1.43 3.00 -5.83
C LEU A 62 -1.58 1.47 -5.94
N ARG A 63 -1.55 0.94 -7.16
CA ARG A 63 -1.60 -0.49 -7.44
C ARG A 63 -0.44 -1.23 -6.77
N GLN A 64 0.80 -0.79 -7.00
CA GLN A 64 1.96 -1.45 -6.38
C GLN A 64 1.94 -1.36 -4.84
N LEU A 65 1.48 -0.23 -4.29
CA LEU A 65 1.30 -0.11 -2.83
C LEU A 65 0.28 -1.11 -2.31
N LEU A 66 -0.91 -1.18 -2.93
CA LEU A 66 -1.97 -2.10 -2.51
C LEU A 66 -1.54 -3.57 -2.67
N ASP A 67 -0.84 -3.91 -3.75
CA ASP A 67 -0.33 -5.26 -3.98
C ASP A 67 0.68 -5.67 -2.91
N LEU A 68 1.60 -4.77 -2.50
CA LEU A 68 2.55 -5.04 -1.42
C LEU A 68 1.83 -5.39 -0.11
N PHE A 69 0.81 -4.62 0.23
CA PHE A 69 0.09 -4.77 1.49
C PHE A 69 -0.87 -5.97 1.49
N THR A 70 -1.60 -6.19 0.40
CA THR A 70 -2.57 -7.27 0.28
C THR A 70 -1.90 -8.64 0.11
N GLN A 71 -0.76 -8.71 -0.59
CA GLN A 71 0.03 -9.94 -0.75
C GLN A 71 1.03 -10.15 0.40
N TRP A 72 1.25 -9.13 1.22
CA TRP A 72 2.20 -9.17 2.34
C TRP A 72 3.65 -9.49 1.91
N ASP A 73 4.05 -8.99 0.73
CA ASP A 73 5.29 -9.36 0.05
C ASP A 73 6.51 -8.52 0.48
N TRP A 74 6.61 -8.24 1.78
CA TRP A 74 7.63 -7.38 2.36
C TRP A 74 9.05 -7.91 2.18
N SER A 75 9.22 -9.23 2.20
CA SER A 75 10.53 -9.87 1.98
C SER A 75 11.08 -9.52 0.60
N THR A 76 10.27 -9.61 -0.45
CA THR A 76 10.65 -9.25 -1.82
C THR A 76 10.93 -7.75 -1.92
N TYR A 77 10.02 -6.92 -1.38
CA TYR A 77 10.21 -5.46 -1.40
C TYR A 77 11.53 -5.02 -0.76
N LEU A 78 11.84 -5.53 0.44
CA LEU A 78 13.04 -5.15 1.18
C LEU A 78 14.32 -5.69 0.54
N ALA A 79 14.30 -6.91 0.00
CA ALA A 79 15.48 -7.52 -0.62
C ALA A 79 15.85 -6.92 -1.98
N ASP A 80 14.85 -6.43 -2.72
CA ASP A 80 15.02 -5.89 -4.06
C ASP A 80 14.95 -4.36 -4.12
N TYR A 81 14.73 -3.68 -2.99
CA TYR A 81 14.68 -2.22 -2.96
C TYR A 81 15.93 -1.59 -3.59
N GLY A 82 15.72 -0.59 -4.45
CA GLY A 82 16.78 0.10 -5.19
C GLY A 82 17.26 -0.63 -6.46
N LYS A 83 16.88 -1.89 -6.69
CA LYS A 83 17.20 -2.60 -7.95
C LYS A 83 16.25 -2.15 -9.07
N PRO A 84 16.75 -2.02 -10.32
CA PRO A 84 15.92 -1.60 -11.46
C PRO A 84 14.84 -2.62 -11.83
N THR A 85 15.01 -3.89 -11.43
CA THR A 85 14.08 -5.00 -11.69
C THR A 85 13.12 -5.27 -10.52
N CYS A 86 13.09 -4.40 -9.50
CA CYS A 86 12.23 -4.60 -8.35
C CYS A 86 10.74 -4.58 -8.75
N LYS A 87 9.99 -5.57 -8.27
CA LYS A 87 8.53 -5.68 -8.47
C LYS A 87 7.77 -4.42 -8.00
N TYR A 88 8.24 -3.79 -6.93
CA TYR A 88 7.60 -2.67 -6.25
C TYR A 88 8.36 -1.36 -6.43
N LEU A 89 8.90 -1.13 -7.64
CA LEU A 89 9.72 0.03 -7.98
C LEU A 89 9.09 1.39 -7.65
N ARG A 90 7.75 1.49 -7.64
CA ARG A 90 6.99 2.72 -7.41
C ARG A 90 6.64 2.95 -5.94
N VAL A 91 6.87 1.97 -5.08
CA VAL A 91 6.52 2.06 -3.66
C VAL A 91 7.60 2.86 -2.92
N ASN A 92 7.25 4.07 -2.49
CA ASN A 92 8.08 4.87 -1.61
C ASN A 92 8.07 4.27 -0.18
N PRO A 93 9.23 4.02 0.44
CA PRO A 93 9.30 3.40 1.76
C PRO A 93 8.68 4.26 2.87
N HIS A 94 8.63 5.60 2.71
CA HIS A 94 7.95 6.49 3.65
C HIS A 94 6.44 6.30 3.61
N THR A 95 5.87 6.19 2.40
CA THR A 95 4.46 5.92 2.18
C THR A 95 4.07 4.56 2.75
N ALA A 96 4.88 3.54 2.49
CA ALA A 96 4.70 2.21 3.05
C ALA A 96 4.78 2.22 4.59
N LEU A 97 5.76 2.92 5.16
CA LEU A 97 5.90 3.06 6.62
C LEU A 97 4.67 3.72 7.24
N ALA A 98 4.21 4.85 6.69
CA ALA A 98 3.06 5.59 7.20
C ALA A 98 1.78 4.73 7.21
N LEU A 99 1.52 3.98 6.13
CA LEU A 99 0.36 3.10 6.06
C LEU A 99 0.48 1.91 7.05
N LEU A 100 1.66 1.32 7.15
CA LEU A 100 1.91 0.20 8.07
C LEU A 100 1.76 0.62 9.54
N GLU A 101 2.13 1.85 9.89
CA GLU A 101 1.90 2.42 11.22
C GLU A 101 0.42 2.58 11.56
N LYS A 102 -0.41 3.02 10.59
CA LYS A 102 -1.87 3.08 10.76
C LYS A 102 -2.47 1.68 10.98
N MET A 103 -1.97 0.67 10.27
CA MET A 103 -2.41 -0.72 10.47
C MET A 103 -2.00 -1.29 11.84
N ARG A 104 -0.82 -0.91 12.33
CA ARG A 104 -0.33 -1.30 13.66
C ARG A 104 -1.27 -0.81 14.76
N GLU A 105 -1.80 0.41 14.64
CA GLU A 105 -2.68 1.01 15.65
C GLU A 105 -4.05 0.32 15.75
N THR A 106 -4.59 -0.15 14.62
CA THR A 106 -5.83 -0.96 14.61
C THR A 106 -5.69 -2.22 15.48
N SER A 107 -4.55 -2.90 15.39
CA SER A 107 -4.29 -4.11 16.19
C SER A 107 -4.17 -3.83 17.69
N ARG A 108 -3.65 -2.65 18.10
CA ARG A 108 -3.44 -2.31 19.52
C ARG A 108 -4.73 -2.05 20.30
N LYS A 109 -5.81 -1.57 19.67
CA LYS A 109 -7.11 -1.38 20.35
C LYS A 109 -7.87 -2.69 20.56
N ASN A 110 -7.66 -3.69 19.72
CA ASN A 110 -8.22 -5.04 19.89
C ASN A 110 -7.47 -5.90 20.92
N ASN A 111 -6.45 -5.33 21.57
CA ASN A 111 -5.47 -6.04 22.39
C ASN A 111 -6.01 -6.61 23.71
N VAL A 112 -7.20 -6.19 24.15
CA VAL A 112 -7.85 -6.78 25.35
C VAL A 112 -8.23 -8.26 25.11
N PHE A 113 -8.53 -8.64 23.86
CA PHE A 113 -8.83 -10.03 23.48
C PHE A 113 -7.73 -10.70 22.66
N ALA A 114 -6.84 -9.93 22.01
CA ALA A 114 -5.77 -10.47 21.17
C ALA A 114 -4.66 -11.20 21.98
N GLN A 115 -4.49 -10.90 23.27
CA GLN A 115 -3.57 -11.65 24.15
C GLN A 115 -3.90 -13.15 24.21
N PHE A 116 -5.15 -13.52 23.95
CA PHE A 116 -5.63 -14.90 23.98
C PHE A 116 -5.45 -15.64 22.64
N ARG A 117 -5.09 -14.96 21.55
CA ARG A 117 -4.98 -15.55 20.21
C ARG A 117 -3.54 -15.45 19.69
N LYS A 118 -2.86 -16.60 19.60
CA LYS A 118 -1.47 -16.73 19.13
C LYS A 118 -1.24 -16.05 17.77
N THR A 119 -2.16 -16.23 16.83
CA THR A 119 -2.11 -15.68 15.47
C THR A 119 -2.04 -14.16 15.43
N ASP A 120 -2.80 -13.46 16.28
CA ASP A 120 -2.78 -11.99 16.32
C ASP A 120 -1.44 -11.45 16.85
N ARG A 121 -0.84 -12.13 17.82
CA ARG A 121 0.48 -11.78 18.35
C ARG A 121 1.59 -11.95 17.31
N ASP A 122 1.57 -13.05 16.57
CA ASP A 122 2.60 -13.32 15.56
C ASP A 122 2.49 -12.30 14.41
N ARG A 123 1.27 -11.95 14.00
CA ARG A 123 1.03 -10.87 13.03
C ARG A 123 1.55 -9.52 13.53
N GLN A 124 1.32 -9.19 14.79
CA GLN A 124 1.78 -7.94 15.39
C GLN A 124 3.31 -7.84 15.40
N LYS A 125 4.01 -8.91 15.80
CA LYS A 125 5.47 -8.98 15.74
C LYS A 125 6.01 -8.78 14.33
N LEU A 126 5.32 -9.33 13.34
CA LEU A 126 5.72 -9.24 11.96
C LEU A 126 5.56 -7.80 11.44
N ILE A 127 4.45 -7.12 11.77
CA ILE A 127 4.27 -5.68 11.51
C ILE A 127 5.41 -4.87 12.15
N ASP A 128 5.71 -5.10 13.43
CA ASP A 128 6.75 -4.34 14.14
C ASP A 128 8.15 -4.59 13.56
N THR A 129 8.41 -5.81 13.09
CA THR A 129 9.67 -6.17 12.40
C THR A 129 9.81 -5.41 11.09
N VAL A 130 8.77 -5.42 10.26
CA VAL A 130 8.79 -4.70 8.97
C VAL A 130 8.94 -3.19 9.18
N ILE A 131 8.25 -2.60 10.17
CA ILE A 131 8.42 -1.18 10.52
C ILE A 131 9.88 -0.85 10.84
N LYS A 132 10.55 -1.69 11.64
CA LYS A 132 11.97 -1.50 11.98
C LYS A 132 12.85 -1.59 10.72
N GLN A 133 12.60 -2.57 9.86
CA GLN A 133 13.34 -2.74 8.61
C GLN A 133 13.14 -1.55 7.66
N LEU A 134 11.91 -1.05 7.50
CA LEU A 134 11.61 0.13 6.70
C LEU A 134 12.32 1.38 7.21
N ARG A 135 12.33 1.61 8.53
CA ARG A 135 13.04 2.74 9.13
C ARG A 135 14.56 2.66 8.89
N ASN A 136 15.13 1.45 9.00
CA ASN A 136 16.55 1.24 8.68
C ASN A 136 16.83 1.47 7.19
N LEU A 137 15.98 0.97 6.31
CA LEU A 137 16.09 1.18 4.86
C LEU A 137 16.07 2.67 4.50
N ILE A 138 15.12 3.42 5.10
CA ILE A 138 15.00 4.87 4.93
C ILE A 138 16.26 5.58 5.43
N ALA A 139 16.81 5.19 6.58
CA ALA A 139 18.02 5.80 7.12
C ALA A 139 19.25 5.54 6.23
N GLN A 140 19.36 4.34 5.65
CA GLN A 140 20.47 3.96 4.77
C GLN A 140 20.44 4.69 3.43
N HIS A 141 19.26 5.02 2.91
CA HIS A 141 19.08 5.71 1.62
C HIS A 141 19.06 7.23 1.70
N HIS A 142 19.19 7.82 2.90
CA HIS A 142 19.36 9.26 3.12
C HIS A 142 20.82 9.66 3.41
N ALA A 143 21.74 8.71 3.48
CA ALA A 143 23.18 8.93 3.59
C ALA A 143 23.84 8.89 2.21
#